data_AF-A0A936K0M7-F1
#
_entry.id   AF-A0A936K0M7-F1
#
_cell.length_a   1.000
_cell.length_b   1.000
_cell.length_c   1.000
_cell.angle_alpha   90.00
_cell.angle_beta   90.00
_cell.angle_gamma   90.00
#
_symmetry.space_group_name_H-M   'P 1'
#
loop_
_entity.id
_entity.type
_entity.pdbx_description
1 polymer ?
#
loop_
_entity_poly.entity_id
_entity_poly.type
_entity_poly.pdbx_seq_one_letter_code
_entity_poly.pdbx_strand_id
1 'polypeptide(L)'
;MDQLLISFIAIPLLAFLVSLFWQNKSEKAIGRIVRFTKVLYILVSVLFAAWWVINGLQPIHYHVATLYQTDHFVFALELFYDEVTAVFSIVGALLFFLVATFSKYYMHRDEGYKRFFNTILFFATGYNFIILSGNFETLFIGWEIKGVCSFLLIAFYRNRYLPVKNAFKAISNYRISDVALMLCMWMMHHLTNQNISFSELSEAKMLALQTANTGMAIFIVCMMILPAAVKSAQFPFTSWLPRAMEGPTASSAIFYGSLSVHIGVFLLLRTHPFLGRYVVGKEL
;
A
#
# COMPACT_ATOMS: atom_id res chain seq x y z
N MET A 1 -13.23 -12.94 -14.64
CA MET A 1 -12.46 -11.71 -14.95
C MET A 1 -11.72 -11.18 -13.73
N ASP A 2 -12.00 -11.69 -12.54
CA ASP A 2 -11.40 -11.31 -11.26
C ASP A 2 -9.88 -11.54 -11.22
N GLN A 3 -9.37 -12.51 -12.00
CA GLN A 3 -7.94 -12.70 -12.25
C GLN A 3 -7.24 -11.46 -12.83
N LEU A 4 -7.97 -10.54 -13.47
CA LEU A 4 -7.41 -9.28 -13.96
C LEU A 4 -6.92 -8.38 -12.81
N LEU A 5 -7.38 -8.57 -11.57
CA LEU A 5 -6.84 -7.87 -10.40
C LEU A 5 -5.33 -8.15 -10.22
N ILE A 6 -4.88 -9.35 -10.59
CA ILE A 6 -3.45 -9.70 -10.55
C ILE A 6 -2.64 -8.80 -11.48
N SER A 7 -3.22 -8.33 -12.59
CA SER A 7 -2.50 -7.49 -13.56
C SER A 7 -2.03 -6.16 -12.97
N PHE A 8 -2.77 -5.57 -12.03
CA PHE A 8 -2.39 -4.35 -11.33
C PHE A 8 -1.07 -4.50 -10.57
N ILE A 9 -0.82 -5.68 -10.00
CA ILE A 9 0.40 -6.02 -9.27
C ILE A 9 1.48 -6.50 -10.25
N ALA A 10 1.12 -7.35 -11.20
CA ALA A 10 2.05 -7.99 -12.12
C ALA A 10 2.71 -7.00 -13.08
N ILE A 11 1.99 -5.99 -13.59
CA ILE A 11 2.54 -5.00 -14.53
C ILE A 11 3.75 -4.26 -13.95
N PRO A 12 3.65 -3.57 -12.80
CA PRO A 12 4.80 -2.88 -12.22
C PRO A 12 5.87 -3.86 -11.70
N LEU A 13 5.49 -5.05 -11.23
CA LEU A 13 6.43 -6.06 -10.74
C LEU A 13 7.29 -6.63 -11.88
N LEU A 14 6.67 -7.04 -12.98
CA LEU A 14 7.39 -7.53 -14.16
C LEU A 14 8.28 -6.43 -14.75
N ALA A 15 7.80 -5.19 -14.80
CA ALA A 15 8.60 -4.06 -15.24
C ALA A 15 9.84 -3.86 -14.35
N PHE A 16 9.69 -3.96 -13.03
CA PHE A 16 10.80 -3.92 -12.07
C PHE A 16 11.78 -5.07 -12.30
N LEU A 17 11.30 -6.31 -12.45
CA LEU A 17 12.15 -7.48 -12.68
C LEU A 17 12.92 -7.36 -14.00
N VAL A 18 12.24 -6.96 -15.08
CA VAL A 18 12.86 -6.77 -16.40
C VAL A 18 13.89 -5.64 -16.36
N SER A 19 13.64 -4.55 -15.63
CA SER A 19 14.59 -3.43 -15.53
C SER A 19 15.84 -3.77 -14.70
N LEU A 20 15.83 -4.83 -13.89
CA LEU A 20 17.02 -5.31 -13.17
C LEU A 20 18.09 -5.89 -14.10
N PHE A 21 17.71 -6.52 -15.21
CA PHE A 21 18.66 -7.15 -16.15
C PHE A 21 19.53 -6.14 -16.90
N TRP A 22 19.12 -4.87 -16.95
CA TRP A 22 19.79 -3.88 -17.78
C TRP A 22 20.89 -3.12 -17.03
N GLN A 23 21.97 -2.74 -17.71
CA GLN A 23 23.02 -1.92 -17.10
C GLN A 23 22.55 -0.48 -16.84
N ASN A 24 23.13 0.16 -15.81
CA ASN A 24 22.76 1.52 -15.40
C ASN A 24 22.91 2.57 -16.50
N LYS A 25 23.91 2.41 -17.39
CA LYS A 25 24.19 3.34 -18.50
C LYS A 25 23.11 3.36 -19.60
N SER A 26 22.15 2.42 -19.59
CA SER A 26 21.15 2.29 -20.65
C SER A 26 19.83 2.96 -20.31
N GLU A 27 19.87 4.26 -20.06
CA GLU A 27 18.66 5.05 -19.73
C GLU A 27 17.55 4.90 -20.78
N LYS A 28 17.91 4.77 -22.06
CA LYS A 28 16.94 4.59 -23.15
C LYS A 28 16.13 3.29 -23.05
N ALA A 29 16.73 2.21 -22.53
CA ALA A 29 16.03 0.93 -22.37
C ALA A 29 15.09 0.98 -21.16
N ILE A 30 15.62 1.43 -20.01
CA ILE A 30 14.84 1.59 -18.76
C ILE A 30 13.69 2.58 -18.96
N GLY A 31 13.95 3.71 -19.62
CA GLY A 31 12.94 4.72 -19.93
C GLY A 31 11.89 4.24 -20.93
N ARG A 32 12.18 3.23 -21.78
CA ARG A 32 11.17 2.57 -22.63
C ARG A 32 10.28 1.64 -21.79
N ILE A 33 10.88 0.81 -20.93
CA ILE A 33 10.15 -0.08 -20.01
C ILE A 33 9.18 0.75 -19.14
N VAL A 34 9.68 1.80 -18.49
CA VAL A 34 8.86 2.65 -17.62
C VAL A 34 7.75 3.35 -18.40
N ARG A 35 8.04 3.80 -19.63
CA ARG A 35 7.01 4.43 -20.49
C ARG A 35 5.90 3.45 -20.84
N PHE A 36 6.25 2.24 -21.25
CA PHE A 36 5.26 1.21 -21.55
C PHE A 36 4.45 0.85 -20.30
N THR A 37 5.13 0.64 -19.18
CA THR A 37 4.52 0.27 -17.89
C THR A 37 3.52 1.30 -17.42
N LYS A 38 3.87 2.59 -17.39
CA LYS A 38 2.95 3.64 -16.90
C LYS A 38 1.72 3.81 -17.79
N VAL A 39 1.86 3.64 -19.11
CA VAL A 39 0.74 3.72 -20.07
C VAL A 39 -0.16 2.50 -19.92
N LEU A 40 0.42 1.31 -19.85
CA LEU A 40 -0.35 0.08 -19.63
C LEU A 40 -1.07 0.12 -18.28
N TYR A 41 -0.40 0.57 -17.23
CA TYR A 41 -0.95 0.64 -15.88
C TYR A 41 -2.16 1.57 -15.79
N ILE A 42 -2.09 2.79 -16.35
CA ILE A 42 -3.26 3.69 -16.36
C ILE A 42 -4.39 3.17 -17.23
N LEU A 43 -4.09 2.54 -18.38
CA LEU A 43 -5.11 1.93 -19.23
C LEU A 43 -5.84 0.80 -18.51
N VAL A 44 -5.10 -0.09 -17.84
CA VAL A 44 -5.69 -1.19 -17.05
C VAL A 44 -6.55 -0.64 -15.92
N SER A 45 -6.08 0.34 -15.15
CA SER A 45 -6.87 0.94 -14.08
C SER A 45 -8.18 1.55 -14.58
N VAL A 46 -8.14 2.31 -15.68
CA VAL A 46 -9.33 2.99 -16.22
C VAL A 46 -10.30 2.00 -16.88
N LEU A 47 -9.79 1.08 -17.71
CA LEU A 47 -10.63 0.10 -18.40
C LEU A 47 -11.27 -0.88 -17.42
N PHE A 48 -10.52 -1.33 -16.41
CA PHE A 48 -11.04 -2.22 -15.38
C PHE A 48 -12.11 -1.52 -14.54
N ALA A 49 -11.88 -0.26 -14.12
CA ALA A 49 -12.88 0.51 -13.39
C ALA A 49 -14.15 0.77 -14.24
N ALA A 50 -13.99 1.10 -15.52
CA ALA A 50 -15.14 1.29 -16.42
C ALA A 50 -15.94 -0.01 -16.60
N TRP A 51 -15.26 -1.13 -16.79
CA TRP A 51 -15.89 -2.44 -16.83
C TRP A 51 -16.63 -2.75 -15.52
N TRP A 52 -16.00 -2.51 -14.37
CA TRP A 52 -16.60 -2.74 -13.05
C TRP A 52 -17.86 -1.90 -12.81
N VAL A 53 -17.85 -0.64 -13.23
CA VAL A 53 -19.03 0.26 -13.19
C VAL A 53 -20.17 -0.27 -14.05
N ILE A 54 -19.88 -0.73 -15.28
CA ILE A 54 -20.89 -1.26 -16.20
C ILE A 54 -21.55 -2.54 -15.65
N ASN A 55 -20.80 -3.34 -14.87
CA ASN A 55 -21.30 -4.57 -14.25
C ASN A 55 -21.99 -4.35 -12.89
N GLY A 56 -22.37 -3.12 -12.56
CA GLY A 56 -23.22 -2.84 -11.40
C GLY A 56 -22.50 -2.71 -10.07
N LEU A 57 -21.20 -2.34 -10.08
CA LEU A 57 -20.42 -1.94 -8.89
C LEU A 57 -20.35 -3.00 -7.78
N GLN A 58 -20.52 -4.28 -8.13
CA GLN A 58 -20.48 -5.37 -7.14
C GLN A 58 -19.05 -5.57 -6.62
N PRO A 59 -18.83 -5.63 -5.29
CA PRO A 59 -17.49 -5.87 -4.75
C PRO A 59 -16.91 -7.20 -5.24
N ILE A 60 -15.65 -7.19 -5.65
CA ILE A 60 -14.96 -8.39 -6.16
C ILE A 60 -14.01 -8.89 -5.09
N HIS A 61 -14.22 -10.15 -4.68
CA HIS A 61 -13.30 -10.90 -3.83
C HIS A 61 -12.58 -11.95 -4.67
N TYR A 62 -11.26 -11.93 -4.63
CA TYR A 62 -10.45 -12.90 -5.35
C TYR A 62 -9.38 -13.51 -4.45
N HIS A 63 -9.58 -14.79 -4.13
CA HIS A 63 -8.59 -15.58 -3.41
C HIS A 63 -7.47 -16.00 -4.38
N VAL A 64 -6.25 -15.52 -4.13
CA VAL A 64 -5.09 -15.77 -4.99
C VAL A 64 -4.45 -17.11 -4.65
N ALA A 65 -4.06 -17.29 -3.39
CA ALA A 65 -3.38 -18.48 -2.91
C ALA A 65 -3.37 -18.54 -1.37
N THR A 66 -3.52 -19.73 -0.82
CA THR A 66 -3.21 -20.00 0.59
C THR A 66 -1.72 -20.32 0.73
N LEU A 67 -0.97 -19.49 1.45
CA LEU A 67 0.46 -19.68 1.68
C LEU A 67 0.75 -20.62 2.84
N TYR A 68 -0.13 -20.64 3.85
CA TYR A 68 0.00 -21.49 5.02
C TYR A 68 -1.37 -21.80 5.62
N GLN A 69 -1.60 -23.04 6.04
CA GLN A 69 -2.87 -23.47 6.61
C GLN A 69 -2.64 -24.47 7.75
N THR A 70 -3.32 -24.21 8.87
CA THR A 70 -3.50 -25.13 10.01
C THR A 70 -4.97 -25.13 10.44
N ASP A 71 -5.34 -25.99 11.38
CA ASP A 71 -6.73 -26.15 11.86
C ASP A 71 -7.34 -24.86 12.42
N HIS A 72 -6.52 -23.89 12.84
CA HIS A 72 -6.96 -22.64 13.46
C HIS A 72 -6.44 -21.39 12.72
N PHE A 73 -5.65 -21.53 11.66
CA PHE A 73 -5.00 -20.38 11.02
C PHE A 73 -4.84 -20.59 9.51
N VAL A 74 -5.34 -19.64 8.72
CA VAL A 74 -5.22 -19.65 7.26
C VAL A 74 -4.56 -18.35 6.82
N PHE A 75 -3.32 -18.45 6.35
CA PHE A 75 -2.62 -17.34 5.70
C PHE A 75 -2.94 -17.36 4.22
N ALA A 76 -3.89 -16.51 3.80
CA ALA A 76 -4.32 -16.39 2.43
C ALA A 76 -3.92 -15.04 1.83
N LEU A 77 -3.53 -15.06 0.55
CA LEU A 77 -3.43 -13.87 -0.28
C LEU A 77 -4.79 -13.62 -0.92
N GLU A 78 -5.40 -12.50 -0.59
CA GLU A 78 -6.74 -12.14 -1.03
C GLU A 78 -6.72 -10.75 -1.62
N LEU A 79 -7.32 -10.62 -2.80
CA LEU A 79 -7.51 -9.34 -3.46
C LEU A 79 -8.97 -8.91 -3.33
N PHE A 80 -9.17 -7.65 -3.02
CA PHE A 80 -10.47 -7.03 -2.86
C PHE A 80 -10.59 -5.74 -3.66
N TYR A 81 -11.65 -5.63 -4.45
CA TYR A 81 -11.93 -4.46 -5.27
C TYR A 81 -13.34 -3.94 -5.00
N ASP A 82 -13.40 -2.74 -4.44
CA ASP A 82 -14.62 -2.00 -4.13
C ASP A 82 -14.48 -0.53 -4.54
N GLU A 83 -15.44 0.31 -4.14
CA GLU A 83 -15.45 1.75 -4.43
C GLU A 83 -14.18 2.45 -3.95
N VAL A 84 -13.67 2.11 -2.75
CA VAL A 84 -12.45 2.70 -2.20
C VAL A 84 -11.24 2.28 -3.03
N THR A 85 -11.10 0.99 -3.37
CA THR A 85 -10.03 0.50 -4.24
C THR A 85 -10.11 1.16 -5.61
N ALA A 86 -11.31 1.32 -6.18
CA ALA A 86 -11.49 1.90 -7.50
C ALA A 86 -10.95 3.34 -7.55
N VAL A 87 -11.33 4.19 -6.59
CA VAL A 87 -10.83 5.57 -6.50
C VAL A 87 -9.31 5.60 -6.34
N PHE A 88 -8.76 4.83 -5.40
CA PHE A 88 -7.31 4.78 -5.17
C PHE A 88 -6.55 4.22 -6.38
N SER A 89 -7.11 3.25 -7.12
CA SER A 89 -6.47 2.66 -8.30
C SER A 89 -6.36 3.65 -9.46
N ILE A 90 -7.40 4.44 -9.72
CA ILE A 90 -7.41 5.45 -10.79
C ILE A 90 -6.50 6.62 -10.43
N VAL A 91 -6.69 7.20 -9.24
CA VAL A 91 -5.89 8.34 -8.76
C VAL A 91 -4.43 7.93 -8.63
N GLY A 92 -4.17 6.73 -8.13
CA GLY A 92 -2.85 6.13 -8.02
C GLY A 92 -2.15 5.97 -9.36
N ALA A 93 -2.84 5.43 -10.36
CA ALA A 93 -2.29 5.28 -11.70
C ALA A 93 -2.03 6.61 -12.40
N LEU A 94 -2.91 7.60 -12.25
CA LEU A 94 -2.71 8.94 -12.78
C LEU A 94 -1.48 9.62 -12.17
N LEU A 95 -1.35 9.59 -10.84
CA LEU A 95 -0.21 10.17 -10.14
C LEU A 95 1.10 9.47 -10.51
N PHE A 96 1.09 8.13 -10.58
CA PHE A 96 2.25 7.37 -11.05
C PHE A 96 2.64 7.77 -12.48
N PHE A 97 1.66 7.91 -13.38
CA PHE A 97 1.90 8.36 -14.76
C PHE A 97 2.56 9.74 -14.82
N LEU A 98 2.05 10.71 -14.06
CA LEU A 98 2.58 12.07 -14.01
C LEU A 98 4.01 12.09 -13.45
N VAL A 99 4.22 11.47 -12.28
CA VAL A 99 5.53 11.45 -11.63
C VAL A 99 6.55 10.70 -12.49
N ALA A 100 6.22 9.52 -13.01
CA ALA A 100 7.13 8.77 -13.88
C ALA A 100 7.48 9.53 -15.18
N THR A 101 6.57 10.36 -15.69
CA THR A 101 6.86 11.27 -16.82
C THR A 101 7.87 12.33 -16.42
N PHE A 102 7.63 13.03 -15.31
CA PHE A 102 8.53 14.06 -14.80
C PHE A 102 9.91 13.48 -14.46
N SER A 103 9.96 12.35 -13.76
CA SER A 103 11.20 11.66 -13.35
C SER A 103 12.14 11.36 -14.50
N LYS A 104 11.61 11.08 -15.70
CA LYS A 104 12.44 10.76 -16.87
C LYS A 104 13.35 11.92 -17.25
N TYR A 105 12.83 13.15 -17.18
CA TYR A 105 13.57 14.36 -17.49
C TYR A 105 14.42 14.78 -16.30
N TYR A 106 13.86 14.74 -15.09
CA TYR A 106 14.55 15.15 -13.87
C TYR A 106 15.79 14.29 -13.56
N MET A 107 15.71 12.97 -13.76
CA MET A 107 16.82 12.04 -13.47
C MET A 107 17.78 11.87 -14.63
N HIS A 108 17.60 12.57 -15.76
CA HIS A 108 18.44 12.35 -16.94
C HIS A 108 19.92 12.62 -16.63
N ARG A 109 20.80 11.67 -17.00
CA ARG A 109 22.25 11.70 -16.72
C ARG A 109 22.62 11.59 -15.23
N ASP A 110 21.69 11.22 -14.36
CA ASP A 110 21.99 10.92 -12.96
C ASP A 110 22.58 9.50 -12.83
N GLU A 111 23.66 9.36 -12.05
CA GLU A 111 24.32 8.07 -11.81
C GLU A 111 23.40 7.03 -11.16
N GLY A 112 22.31 7.44 -10.51
CA GLY A 112 21.33 6.58 -9.90
C GLY A 112 20.10 6.30 -10.76
N TYR A 113 20.08 6.62 -12.06
CA TYR A 113 18.91 6.47 -12.94
C TYR A 113 18.22 5.10 -12.81
N LYS A 114 18.97 4.00 -12.96
CA LYS A 114 18.41 2.64 -12.81
C LYS A 114 17.85 2.41 -11.41
N ARG A 115 18.60 2.79 -10.37
CA ARG A 115 18.18 2.61 -8.97
C ARG A 115 16.87 3.34 -8.70
N PHE A 116 16.73 4.57 -9.19
CA PHE A 116 15.52 5.36 -9.04
C PHE A 116 14.33 4.67 -9.69
N PHE A 117 14.42 4.35 -10.98
CA PHE A 117 13.31 3.76 -11.72
C PHE A 117 12.93 2.36 -11.21
N ASN A 118 13.90 1.54 -10.81
CA ASN A 118 13.61 0.27 -10.18
C ASN A 118 12.85 0.46 -8.86
N THR A 119 13.25 1.45 -8.05
CA THR A 119 12.57 1.68 -6.77
C THR A 119 11.15 2.22 -6.95
N ILE A 120 10.88 3.09 -7.92
CA ILE A 120 9.50 3.56 -8.16
C ILE A 120 8.60 2.46 -8.75
N LEU A 121 9.14 1.56 -9.58
CA LEU A 121 8.39 0.41 -10.11
C LEU A 121 8.04 -0.57 -9.00
N PHE A 122 9.00 -0.86 -8.11
CA PHE A 122 8.75 -1.70 -6.94
C PHE A 122 7.78 -1.01 -5.95
N PHE A 123 7.87 0.31 -5.80
CA PHE A 123 6.92 1.09 -5.01
C PHE A 123 5.50 0.95 -5.57
N ALA A 124 5.31 1.05 -6.89
CA ALA A 124 4.01 0.85 -7.51
C ALA A 124 3.46 -0.56 -7.26
N THR A 125 4.33 -1.57 -7.23
CA THR A 125 3.92 -2.95 -6.85
C THR A 125 3.41 -2.99 -5.41
N GLY A 126 4.17 -2.47 -4.45
CA GLY A 126 3.74 -2.41 -3.04
C GLY A 126 2.46 -1.60 -2.84
N TYR A 127 2.31 -0.49 -3.57
CA TYR A 127 1.08 0.31 -3.55
C TYR A 127 -0.13 -0.51 -3.99
N ASN A 128 -0.02 -1.26 -5.09
CA ASN A 128 -1.11 -2.12 -5.58
C ASN A 128 -1.47 -3.22 -4.59
N PHE A 129 -0.49 -3.87 -3.96
CA PHE A 129 -0.76 -4.83 -2.88
C PHE A 129 -1.60 -4.22 -1.75
N ILE A 130 -1.31 -2.98 -1.35
CA ILE A 130 -2.08 -2.33 -0.28
C ILE A 130 -3.49 -2.00 -0.75
N ILE A 131 -3.66 -1.34 -1.89
CA ILE A 131 -4.99 -0.88 -2.30
C ILE A 131 -5.93 -2.05 -2.65
N LEU A 132 -5.37 -3.15 -3.17
CA LEU A 132 -6.12 -4.37 -3.50
C LEU A 132 -6.20 -5.35 -2.35
N SER A 133 -5.67 -5.05 -1.17
CA SER A 133 -5.67 -6.02 -0.07
C SER A 133 -7.09 -6.39 0.37
N GLY A 134 -7.38 -7.70 0.41
CA GLY A 134 -8.62 -8.26 0.92
C GLY A 134 -8.58 -8.61 2.41
N ASN A 135 -7.38 -8.76 2.97
CA ASN A 135 -7.15 -9.03 4.39
C ASN A 135 -5.90 -8.27 4.88
N PHE A 136 -5.64 -8.34 6.19
CA PHE A 136 -4.51 -7.63 6.80
C PHE A 136 -3.15 -8.20 6.37
N GLU A 137 -3.04 -9.49 6.06
CA GLU A 137 -1.82 -10.15 5.64
C GLU A 137 -1.36 -9.62 4.28
N THR A 138 -2.29 -9.55 3.33
CA THR A 138 -2.02 -8.99 1.99
C THR A 138 -1.68 -7.51 2.08
N LEU A 139 -2.37 -6.77 2.96
CA LEU A 139 -2.05 -5.37 3.24
C LEU A 139 -0.62 -5.22 3.80
N PHE A 140 -0.22 -6.09 4.74
CA PHE A 140 1.08 -6.06 5.38
C PHE A 140 2.24 -6.29 4.40
N ILE A 141 2.07 -7.19 3.42
CA ILE A 141 3.06 -7.41 2.35
C ILE A 141 3.32 -6.11 1.58
N GLY A 142 2.25 -5.44 1.13
CA GLY A 142 2.38 -4.17 0.44
C GLY A 142 2.97 -3.07 1.33
N TRP A 143 2.60 -3.07 2.62
CA TRP A 143 3.05 -2.13 3.64
C TRP A 143 4.57 -2.16 3.84
N GLU A 144 5.14 -3.37 3.90
CA GLU A 144 6.59 -3.61 3.99
C GLU A 144 7.32 -3.22 2.72
N ILE A 145 6.85 -3.68 1.55
CA ILE A 145 7.45 -3.34 0.24
C ILE A 145 7.57 -1.82 0.11
N LYS A 146 6.48 -1.11 0.41
CA LYS A 146 6.42 0.34 0.39
C LYS A 146 7.38 0.98 1.42
N GLY A 147 7.50 0.40 2.61
CA GLY A 147 8.45 0.84 3.64
C GLY A 147 9.89 0.77 3.16
N VAL A 148 10.29 -0.35 2.54
CA VAL A 148 11.61 -0.54 1.94
C VAL A 148 11.85 0.45 0.79
N CYS A 149 10.89 0.62 -0.13
CA CYS A 149 11.00 1.60 -1.21
C CYS A 149 11.19 3.03 -0.70
N SER A 150 10.48 3.40 0.38
CA SER A 150 10.61 4.71 1.01
C SER A 150 12.03 4.91 1.54
N PHE A 151 12.56 3.93 2.28
CA PHE A 151 13.92 3.98 2.80
C PHE A 151 14.95 4.18 1.67
N LEU A 152 14.84 3.40 0.59
CA LEU A 152 15.74 3.46 -0.55
C LEU A 152 15.67 4.81 -1.29
N LEU A 153 14.49 5.44 -1.36
CA LEU A 153 14.32 6.73 -2.03
C LEU A 153 14.70 7.93 -1.16
N ILE A 154 14.52 7.87 0.16
CA ILE A 154 15.08 8.88 1.08
C ILE A 154 16.62 8.79 1.08
N ALA A 155 17.17 7.58 1.17
CA ALA A 155 18.61 7.33 1.15
C ALA A 155 19.21 7.37 -0.26
N PHE A 156 18.51 7.91 -1.26
CA PHE A 156 18.92 7.82 -2.66
C PHE A 156 20.31 8.41 -2.90
N TYR A 157 20.59 9.58 -2.32
CA TYR A 157 21.91 10.23 -2.32
C TYR A 157 22.81 9.68 -1.20
N ARG A 158 23.02 8.37 -1.19
CA ARG A 158 23.73 7.59 -0.15
C ARG A 158 25.16 8.03 0.16
N ASN A 159 25.80 8.78 -0.73
CA ASN A 159 27.16 9.30 -0.50
C ASN A 159 27.15 10.49 0.49
N ARG A 160 25.99 11.06 0.79
CA ARG A 160 25.80 12.10 1.82
C ARG A 160 25.30 11.46 3.11
N TYR A 161 25.85 11.88 4.24
CA TYR A 161 25.47 11.37 5.56
C TYR A 161 24.01 11.69 5.94
N LEU A 162 23.53 12.90 5.65
CA LEU A 162 22.20 13.37 6.06
C LEU A 162 21.04 12.53 5.46
N PRO A 163 20.97 12.26 4.13
CA PRO A 163 19.94 11.39 3.56
C PRO A 163 19.88 10.01 4.21
N VAL A 164 21.04 9.39 4.46
CA VAL A 164 21.13 8.06 5.08
C VAL A 164 20.62 8.09 6.52
N LYS A 165 21.09 9.06 7.32
CA LYS A 165 20.61 9.26 8.70
C LYS A 165 19.10 9.48 8.76
N ASN A 166 18.56 10.30 7.87
CA ASN A 166 17.13 10.60 7.82
C ASN A 166 16.30 9.41 7.36
N ALA A 167 16.80 8.60 6.42
CA ALA A 167 16.17 7.36 6.00
C ALA A 167 16.06 6.36 7.15
N PHE A 168 17.13 6.20 7.95
CA PHE A 168 17.10 5.35 9.15
C PHE A 168 16.07 5.85 10.17
N LYS A 169 15.97 7.17 10.37
CA LYS A 169 14.94 7.72 11.26
C LYS A 169 13.52 7.48 10.74
N ALA A 170 13.30 7.56 9.43
CA ALA A 170 11.99 7.30 8.83
C ALA A 170 11.60 5.82 8.97
N ILE A 171 12.51 4.90 8.64
CA ILE A 171 12.23 3.46 8.77
C ILE A 171 12.01 3.07 10.23
N SER A 172 12.73 3.64 11.20
CA SER A 172 12.48 3.37 12.62
C SER A 172 11.05 3.73 13.04
N ASN A 173 10.50 4.84 12.55
CA ASN A 173 9.09 5.17 12.79
C ASN A 173 8.18 4.15 12.10
N TYR A 174 8.48 3.77 10.86
CA TYR A 174 7.69 2.76 10.16
C TYR A 174 7.66 1.44 10.90
N ARG A 175 8.76 1.01 11.54
CA ARG A 175 8.77 -0.24 12.33
C ARG A 175 7.78 -0.21 13.49
N ILE A 176 7.50 0.96 14.08
CA ILE A 176 6.43 1.10 15.09
C ILE A 176 5.06 0.84 14.44
N SER A 177 4.83 1.37 13.24
CA SER A 177 3.61 1.08 12.46
C SER A 177 3.49 -0.39 12.11
N ASP A 178 4.59 -1.05 11.75
CA ASP A 178 4.58 -2.44 11.32
C ASP A 178 4.26 -3.36 12.51
N VAL A 179 4.86 -3.10 13.68
CA VAL A 179 4.54 -3.81 14.94
C VAL A 179 3.07 -3.61 15.33
N ALA A 180 2.53 -2.40 15.20
CA ALA A 180 1.13 -2.14 15.52
C ALA A 180 0.17 -2.90 14.59
N LEU A 181 0.45 -2.97 13.28
CA LEU A 181 -0.32 -3.81 12.36
C LEU A 181 -0.23 -5.30 12.73
N MET A 182 0.94 -5.80 13.11
CA MET A 182 1.11 -7.18 13.57
C MET A 182 0.30 -7.48 14.82
N LEU A 183 0.29 -6.56 15.79
CA LEU A 183 -0.52 -6.69 17.01
C LEU A 183 -2.03 -6.62 16.71
N CYS A 184 -2.44 -5.81 15.72
CA CYS A 184 -3.82 -5.78 15.23
C CYS A 184 -4.23 -7.13 14.63
N MET A 185 -3.42 -7.69 13.73
CA MET A 185 -3.65 -9.01 13.11
C MET A 185 -3.75 -10.11 14.18
N TRP A 186 -2.80 -10.13 15.11
CA TRP A 186 -2.77 -11.11 16.18
C TRP A 186 -4.01 -11.03 17.08
N MET A 187 -4.42 -9.82 17.48
CA MET A 187 -5.60 -9.65 18.33
C MET A 187 -6.91 -9.97 17.57
N MET A 188 -6.98 -9.66 16.28
CA MET A 188 -8.13 -10.04 15.44
C MET A 188 -8.30 -11.55 15.32
N HIS A 189 -7.18 -12.25 15.13
CA HIS A 189 -7.17 -13.69 15.10
C HIS A 189 -7.63 -14.28 16.44
N HIS A 190 -7.16 -13.72 17.57
CA HIS A 190 -7.63 -14.13 18.90
C HIS A 190 -9.15 -13.88 19.08
N LEU A 191 -9.69 -12.80 18.51
CA LEU A 191 -11.10 -12.47 18.65
C LEU A 191 -12.00 -13.44 17.89
N THR A 192 -11.63 -13.80 16.65
CA THR A 192 -12.47 -14.56 15.73
C THR A 192 -12.09 -16.03 15.59
N ASN A 193 -10.92 -16.43 16.11
CA ASN A 193 -10.29 -17.74 15.93
C ASN A 193 -10.01 -18.11 14.47
N GLN A 194 -10.07 -17.14 13.55
CA GLN A 194 -9.86 -17.33 12.12
C GLN A 194 -9.16 -16.09 11.54
N ASN A 195 -8.67 -16.21 10.31
CA ASN A 195 -8.24 -15.02 9.59
C ASN A 195 -9.45 -14.31 8.99
N ILE A 196 -9.47 -12.98 9.02
CA ILE A 196 -10.66 -12.18 8.72
C ILE A 196 -10.42 -11.38 7.45
N SER A 197 -11.31 -11.54 6.48
CA SER A 197 -11.37 -10.65 5.31
C SER A 197 -11.91 -9.28 5.71
N PHE A 198 -11.54 -8.21 5.01
CA PHE A 198 -12.05 -6.88 5.31
C PHE A 198 -13.58 -6.75 5.17
N SER A 199 -14.22 -7.61 4.36
CA SER A 199 -15.69 -7.73 4.28
C SER A 199 -16.33 -8.22 5.58
N GLU A 200 -15.62 -9.02 6.37
CA GLU A 200 -16.13 -9.67 7.58
C GLU A 200 -15.87 -8.82 8.84
N LEU A 201 -15.23 -7.65 8.70
CA LEU A 201 -14.92 -6.77 9.83
C LEU A 201 -16.15 -6.31 10.63
N SER A 202 -17.31 -6.19 9.99
CA SER A 202 -18.56 -5.87 10.69
C SER A 202 -19.01 -6.99 11.63
N GLU A 203 -18.77 -8.25 11.24
CA GLU A 203 -19.11 -9.42 12.04
C GLU A 203 -18.13 -9.59 13.20
N ALA A 204 -16.83 -9.40 12.92
CA ALA A 204 -15.79 -9.38 13.96
C ALA A 204 -16.09 -8.34 15.04
N LYS A 205 -16.60 -7.17 14.65
CA LYS A 205 -17.03 -6.12 15.57
C LYS A 205 -18.23 -6.55 16.43
N MET A 206 -19.24 -7.20 15.83
CA MET A 206 -20.38 -7.75 16.59
C MET A 206 -19.90 -8.72 17.67
N LEU A 207 -18.96 -9.60 17.31
CA LEU A 207 -18.38 -10.58 18.22
C LEU A 207 -17.63 -9.91 19.39
N ALA A 208 -16.84 -8.87 19.11
CA ALA A 208 -16.16 -8.08 20.14
C ALA A 208 -17.12 -7.43 21.14
N LEU A 209 -18.29 -6.97 20.68
CA LEU A 209 -19.30 -6.39 21.56
C LEU A 209 -20.05 -7.46 22.37
N GLN A 210 -20.38 -8.60 21.76
CA GLN A 210 -21.11 -9.69 22.43
C GLN A 210 -20.27 -10.36 23.53
N THR A 211 -18.96 -10.47 23.34
CA THR A 211 -18.03 -11.04 24.32
C THR A 211 -17.74 -10.11 25.50
N ALA A 212 -18.34 -8.92 25.56
CA ALA A 212 -18.14 -7.88 26.58
C ALA A 212 -16.66 -7.50 26.81
N ASN A 213 -15.77 -7.78 25.85
CA ASN A 213 -14.34 -7.56 25.98
C ASN A 213 -13.95 -6.18 25.42
N THR A 214 -14.48 -5.13 26.06
CA THR A 214 -14.27 -3.73 25.65
C THR A 214 -12.78 -3.37 25.55
N GLY A 215 -11.94 -3.93 26.43
CA GLY A 215 -10.49 -3.70 26.40
C GLY A 215 -9.83 -4.23 25.12
N MET A 216 -10.23 -5.42 24.67
CA MET A 216 -9.74 -6.03 23.43
C MET A 216 -10.16 -5.21 22.20
N ALA A 217 -11.42 -4.78 22.15
CA ALA A 217 -11.92 -3.94 21.06
C ALA A 217 -11.16 -2.60 20.97
N ILE A 218 -10.95 -1.93 22.12
CA ILE A 218 -10.18 -0.68 22.19
C ILE A 218 -8.74 -0.93 21.73
N PHE A 219 -8.12 -2.03 22.16
CA PHE A 219 -6.76 -2.37 21.74
C PHE A 219 -6.66 -2.53 20.22
N ILE A 220 -7.58 -3.28 19.60
CA ILE A 220 -7.63 -3.46 18.14
C ILE A 220 -7.76 -2.10 17.45
N VAL A 221 -8.70 -1.25 17.88
CA VAL A 221 -8.89 0.11 17.32
C VAL A 221 -7.61 0.94 17.43
N CYS A 222 -6.95 0.95 18.58
CA CYS A 222 -5.68 1.64 18.76
C CYS A 222 -4.59 1.10 17.82
N MET A 223 -4.50 -0.22 17.65
CA MET A 223 -3.55 -0.87 16.77
C MET A 223 -3.87 -0.71 15.28
N MET A 224 -5.10 -0.35 14.90
CA MET A 224 -5.44 0.10 13.53
C MET A 224 -5.09 1.57 13.28
N ILE A 225 -5.33 2.44 14.27
CA ILE A 225 -5.11 3.89 14.14
C ILE A 225 -3.62 4.23 14.19
N LEU A 226 -2.84 3.57 15.03
CA LEU A 226 -1.42 3.87 15.21
C LEU A 226 -0.60 3.73 13.91
N PRO A 227 -0.72 2.65 13.11
CA PRO A 227 -0.10 2.55 11.80
C PRO A 227 -0.47 3.69 10.85
N ALA A 228 -1.75 4.04 10.82
CA ALA A 228 -2.26 5.14 9.99
C ALA A 228 -1.62 6.47 10.41
N ALA A 229 -1.60 6.77 11.71
CA ALA A 229 -1.00 7.98 12.27
C ALA A 229 0.49 8.08 11.94
N VAL A 230 1.24 6.99 12.09
CA VAL A 230 2.68 6.95 11.81
C VAL A 230 2.99 7.16 10.32
N LYS A 231 2.37 6.39 9.41
CA LYS A 231 2.63 6.50 7.96
C LYS A 231 2.10 7.80 7.36
N SER A 232 1.04 8.37 7.93
CA SER A 232 0.51 9.67 7.55
C SER A 232 1.17 10.85 8.28
N ALA A 233 2.28 10.60 9.00
CA ALA A 233 3.06 11.61 9.72
C ALA A 233 2.22 12.52 10.63
N GLN A 234 1.20 11.97 11.28
CA GLN A 234 0.36 12.69 12.23
C GLN A 234 1.09 12.91 13.55
N PHE A 235 0.66 13.90 14.35
CA PHE A 235 1.23 14.13 15.67
C PHE A 235 1.07 12.88 16.56
N PRO A 236 2.10 12.41 17.29
CA PRO A 236 3.44 12.98 17.47
C PRO A 236 4.51 12.52 16.47
N PHE A 237 4.16 11.71 15.48
CA PHE A 237 5.06 11.11 14.48
C PHE A 237 5.39 12.03 13.28
N THR A 238 5.18 13.35 13.38
CA THR A 238 5.42 14.32 12.29
C THR A 238 6.88 14.42 11.88
N SER A 239 7.80 14.12 12.80
CA SER A 239 9.20 14.54 12.69
C SER A 239 10.01 13.86 11.58
N TRP A 240 9.55 12.72 11.05
CA TRP A 240 10.24 12.02 9.99
C TRP A 240 9.96 12.62 8.59
N LEU A 241 8.78 13.22 8.40
CA LEU A 241 8.32 13.69 7.09
C LEU A 241 9.14 14.86 6.52
N PRO A 242 9.42 15.95 7.26
CA PRO A 242 10.25 17.03 6.74
C PRO A 242 11.68 16.57 6.41
N ARG A 243 12.19 15.63 7.19
CA ARG A 243 13.56 15.08 7.02
C ARG A 243 13.67 14.14 5.82
N ALA A 244 12.55 13.54 5.42
CA ALA A 244 12.49 12.66 4.27
C ALA A 244 12.55 13.40 2.92
N MET A 245 12.48 14.74 2.93
CA MET A 245 12.60 15.60 1.74
C MET A 245 14.03 15.70 1.17
N GLU A 246 15.00 14.99 1.74
CA GLU A 246 16.38 14.87 1.20
C GLU A 246 16.48 14.01 -0.07
N GLY A 247 15.45 13.24 -0.40
CA GLY A 247 15.39 12.45 -1.63
C GLY A 247 15.19 13.33 -2.88
N PRO A 248 15.33 12.75 -4.10
CA PRO A 248 15.03 13.44 -5.35
C PRO A 248 13.64 14.06 -5.33
N THR A 249 13.47 15.26 -5.87
CA THR A 249 12.16 15.96 -5.90
C THR A 249 11.05 15.08 -6.47
N ALA A 250 11.37 14.29 -7.50
CA ALA A 250 10.42 13.35 -8.09
C ALA A 250 9.97 12.24 -7.12
N SER A 251 10.85 11.77 -6.22
CA SER A 251 10.44 10.83 -5.16
C SER A 251 9.55 11.49 -4.11
N SER A 252 9.86 12.73 -3.72
CA SER A 252 9.03 13.48 -2.77
C SER A 252 7.61 13.68 -3.30
N ALA A 253 7.44 13.90 -4.60
CA ALA A 253 6.13 14.02 -5.25
C ALA A 253 5.28 12.73 -5.14
N ILE A 254 5.88 11.55 -5.35
CA ILE A 254 5.13 10.27 -5.27
C ILE A 254 4.91 9.79 -3.83
N PHE A 255 5.84 10.04 -2.91
CA PHE A 255 5.65 9.64 -1.50
C PHE A 255 4.79 10.64 -0.75
N TYR A 256 5.35 11.82 -0.50
CA TYR A 256 4.82 12.76 0.49
C TYR A 256 3.83 13.73 -0.10
N GLY A 257 4.01 14.08 -1.38
CA GLY A 257 3.03 14.87 -2.12
C GLY A 257 1.78 14.09 -2.53
N SER A 258 1.81 12.75 -2.45
CA SER A 258 0.68 11.95 -2.93
C SER A 258 0.57 10.55 -2.29
N LEU A 259 1.03 9.47 -2.92
CA LEU A 259 0.54 8.12 -2.66
C LEU A 259 0.91 7.55 -1.29
N SER A 260 2.06 7.91 -0.73
CA SER A 260 2.55 7.26 0.49
C SER A 260 1.87 7.76 1.76
N VAL A 261 1.74 9.07 1.93
CA VAL A 261 1.18 9.65 3.17
C VAL A 261 -0.32 9.34 3.28
N HIS A 262 -1.01 9.20 2.15
CA HIS A 262 -2.45 8.92 2.12
C HIS A 262 -2.80 7.44 2.38
N ILE A 263 -1.82 6.54 2.45
CA ILE A 263 -2.12 5.12 2.71
C ILE A 263 -2.65 4.87 4.12
N GLY A 264 -2.30 5.71 5.09
CA GLY A 264 -2.87 5.62 6.43
C GLY A 264 -4.37 5.92 6.40
N VAL A 265 -4.78 6.88 5.59
CA VAL A 265 -6.20 7.19 5.35
C VAL A 265 -6.89 6.02 4.63
N PHE A 266 -6.25 5.41 3.63
CA PHE A 266 -6.77 4.19 3.00
C PHE A 266 -7.03 3.08 4.02
N LEU A 267 -6.08 2.81 4.92
CA LEU A 267 -6.24 1.81 5.97
C LEU A 267 -7.47 2.11 6.82
N LEU A 268 -7.66 3.36 7.25
CA LEU A 268 -8.82 3.75 8.07
C LEU A 268 -10.15 3.65 7.32
N LEU A 269 -10.18 3.96 6.02
CA LEU A 269 -11.37 3.78 5.19
C LEU A 269 -11.70 2.29 5.04
N ARG A 270 -10.68 1.46 4.80
CA ARG A 270 -10.82 0.00 4.65
C ARG A 270 -11.30 -0.66 5.95
N THR A 271 -10.81 -0.20 7.10
CA THR A 271 -11.18 -0.75 8.42
C THR A 271 -12.34 -0.01 9.09
N HIS A 272 -12.95 0.96 8.41
CA HIS A 272 -14.10 1.72 8.91
C HIS A 272 -15.24 0.84 9.44
N PRO A 273 -15.60 -0.32 8.82
CA PRO A 273 -16.66 -1.18 9.36
C PRO A 273 -16.43 -1.61 10.82
N PHE A 274 -15.16 -1.78 11.24
CA PHE A 274 -14.79 -2.07 12.62
C PHE A 274 -14.74 -0.81 13.51
N LEU A 275 -14.23 0.30 12.97
CA LEU A 275 -14.02 1.57 13.71
C LEU A 275 -15.32 2.35 13.99
N GLY A 276 -16.31 2.27 13.10
CA GLY A 276 -17.53 3.07 13.20
C GLY A 276 -18.33 2.77 14.46
N ARG A 277 -19.10 3.73 14.99
CA ARG A 277 -20.10 3.42 16.04
C ARG A 277 -21.27 2.63 15.42
N TYR A 278 -21.84 1.68 16.16
CA TYR A 278 -23.21 1.25 15.81
C TYR A 278 -24.09 2.48 15.99
N VAL A 279 -24.67 2.98 14.89
CA VAL A 279 -25.98 3.59 15.02
C VAL A 279 -26.91 2.41 15.28
N VAL A 280 -27.11 2.09 16.55
CA VAL A 280 -28.21 1.23 16.97
C VAL A 280 -29.47 1.95 16.52
N GLY A 281 -30.06 1.51 15.40
CA GLY A 281 -31.26 2.09 14.82
C GLY A 281 -31.05 2.81 13.48
N LYS A 282 -31.04 2.03 12.40
CA LYS A 282 -31.70 2.41 11.15
C LYS A 282 -32.17 1.13 10.45
N GLU A 283 -33.33 0.65 10.87
CA GLU A 283 -34.33 0.31 9.86
C GLU A 283 -34.67 1.64 9.18
N LEU A 284 -34.39 1.75 7.88
CA LEU A 284 -35.05 2.58 6.87
C LEU A 284 -34.39 2.31 5.53
#